data_AF-A0A257GTA0-F1
#
_entry.id   AF-A0A257GTA0-F1
#
_cell.length_a   1.000
_cell.length_b   1.000
_cell.length_c   1.000
_cell.angle_alpha   90.00
_cell.angle_beta   90.00
_cell.angle_gamma   90.00
#
_symmetry.space_group_name_H-M   'P 1'
#
loop_
_entity.id
_entity.type
_entity.pdbx_description
1 polymer ?
#
loop_
_entity_poly.entity_id
_entity_poly.type
_entity_poly.pdbx_seq_one_letter_code
_entity_poly.pdbx_strand_id
1 'polypeptide(L)' 'MECTVSWTGATGARSGMGFVAETGSGHVLMMDGAPDAARPENGGQNLAPRPM' A
#
# COMPACT_ATOMS: atom_id res chain seq x y z
N MET A 1 -18.59 4.82 8.21
CA MET A 1 -17.69 5.18 7.08
C MET A 1 -16.96 3.89 6.75
N GLU A 2 -17.48 3.14 5.79
CA GLU A 2 -16.87 1.87 5.40
C GLU A 2 -15.67 2.14 4.49
N CYS A 3 -14.58 1.41 4.72
CA CYS A 3 -13.40 1.43 3.88
C CYS A 3 -12.78 0.04 3.88
N THR A 4 -12.64 -0.57 2.71
CA THR A 4 -11.93 -1.85 2.56
C THR A 4 -10.51 -1.56 2.12
N VAL A 5 -9.54 -2.04 2.89
CA VAL A 5 -8.11 -1.91 2.55
C VAL A 5 -7.57 -3.29 2.16
N SER A 6 -6.98 -3.36 0.98
CA SER A 6 -6.37 -4.57 0.43
C SER A 6 -4.86 -4.39 0.31
N TRP A 7 -4.10 -5.35 0.83
CA TRP A 7 -2.65 -5.41 0.63
C TRP A 7 -2.32 -5.93 -0.77
N THR A 8 -1.37 -5.28 -1.45
CA THR A 8 -0.97 -5.62 -2.82
C THR A 8 0.41 -6.27 -2.92
N GLY A 9 1.13 -6.50 -1.81
CA GLY A 9 2.49 -7.03 -1.89
C GLY A 9 2.60 -8.45 -2.44
N ALA A 10 1.53 -9.26 -2.36
CA ALA A 10 1.48 -10.59 -2.97
C ALA A 10 1.02 -10.62 -4.43
N THR A 11 0.68 -9.47 -5.05
CA THR A 11 0.11 -9.45 -6.41
C THR A 11 1.15 -9.33 -7.52
N GLY A 12 2.44 -9.26 -7.18
CA GLY A 12 3.51 -8.91 -8.12
C GLY A 12 3.58 -7.42 -8.44
N ALA A 13 2.85 -6.57 -7.71
CA ALA A 13 3.00 -5.13 -7.75
C ALA A 13 4.42 -4.71 -7.33
N ARG A 14 4.82 -3.48 -7.71
CA ARG A 14 6.20 -3.00 -7.51
C ARG A 14 6.63 -2.87 -6.04
N SER A 15 5.71 -2.88 -5.07
CA SER A 15 6.02 -2.68 -3.65
C SER A 15 5.56 -3.86 -2.80
N GLY A 16 6.43 -4.33 -1.88
CA GLY A 16 6.10 -5.35 -0.88
C GLY A 16 5.12 -4.85 0.19
N MET A 17 5.00 -3.52 0.35
CA MET A 17 4.12 -2.84 1.30
C MET A 17 3.16 -1.87 0.62
N GLY A 18 2.63 -2.24 -0.56
CA GLY A 18 1.57 -1.49 -1.23
C GLY A 18 0.17 -1.83 -0.70
N PHE A 19 -0.72 -0.84 -0.71
CA PHE A 19 -2.13 -0.99 -0.33
C PHE A 19 -3.05 -0.20 -1.27
N VAL A 20 -4.27 -0.73 -1.47
CA VAL A 20 -5.38 -0.03 -2.13
C VAL A 20 -6.55 0.03 -1.16
N ALA A 21 -7.14 1.22 -1.02
CA ALA A 21 -8.31 1.47 -0.20
C ALA A 21 -9.52 1.86 -1.07
N GLU A 22 -10.62 1.13 -0.92
CA GLU A 22 -11.91 1.46 -1.50
C GLU A 22 -12.81 2.06 -0.42
N THR A 23 -13.18 3.32 -0.57
CA THR A 23 -14.03 4.02 0.41
C THR A 23 -15.50 3.86 0.08
N GLY A 24 -16.38 3.95 1.07
CA GLY A 24 -17.84 3.95 0.87
C GLY A 24 -18.38 5.12 0.05
N SER A 25 -17.56 6.11 -0.27
CA SER A 25 -17.89 7.19 -1.21
C SER A 25 -17.60 6.85 -2.68
N GLY A 26 -17.02 5.67 -2.96
CA GLY A 26 -16.61 5.23 -4.29
C GLY A 26 -15.23 5.70 -4.74
N HIS A 27 -14.49 6.43 -3.89
CA HIS A 27 -13.10 6.82 -4.18
C HIS A 27 -12.13 5.70 -3.84
N VAL A 28 -11.06 5.60 -4.64
CA VAL A 28 -9.94 4.67 -4.48
C VAL A 28 -8.68 5.45 -4.11
N LEU A 29 -7.93 4.97 -3.12
CA LEU A 29 -6.65 5.52 -2.72
C LEU A 29 -5.55 4.46 -2.77
N MET A 30 -4.36 4.84 -3.22
CA MET A 30 -3.17 4.01 -3.16
C MET A 30 -2.26 4.50 -2.02
N MET A 31 -1.66 3.57 -1.30
CA MET A 31 -0.72 3.84 -0.21
C MET A 31 0.49 2.91 -0.31
N ASP A 32 1.62 3.36 0.24
CA ASP A 32 2.86 2.59 0.23
C ASP A 32 3.65 2.77 1.53
N GLY A 33 4.43 1.76 1.89
CA GLY A 33 5.30 1.75 3.05
C GLY A 33 6.64 2.47 2.83
N ALA A 34 7.41 2.55 3.91
CA ALA A 34 8.82 2.96 3.85
C ALA A 34 9.68 1.88 3.18
N PRO A 35 10.72 2.25 2.42
CA PRO A 35 11.79 1.32 2.07
C PRO A 35 12.42 0.74 3.33
N ASP A 36 12.61 -0.58 3.32
CA ASP A 36 13.38 -1.30 4.32
C ASP A 36 14.74 -1.64 3.70
N ALA A 37 15.79 -0.96 4.17
CA ALA A 37 17.14 -1.16 3.65
C ALA A 37 17.75 -2.52 4.05
N ALA A 38 17.30 -3.10 5.16
CA ALA A 38 17.78 -4.38 5.64
C ALA A 38 17.05 -5.54 4.97
N ARG A 39 15.76 -5.38 4.67
CA ARG A 39 14.90 -6.38 4.04
C ARG A 39 14.00 -5.76 2.96
N PRO A 40 14.55 -5.42 1.78
CA PRO A 40 13.81 -4.72 0.72
C PRO A 40 12.49 -5.38 0.32
N GLU A 41 12.40 -6.70 0.42
CA GLU A 41 11.20 -7.48 0.11
C GLU A 41 10.02 -7.23 1.07
N ASN A 42 10.30 -6.77 2.28
CA ASN A 42 9.28 -6.44 3.29
C ASN A 42 8.97 -4.94 3.36
N GLY A 43 9.73 -4.12 2.63
CA GLY A 43 9.57 -2.68 2.60
C GLY A 43 8.60 -2.22 1.52
N GLY A 44 8.24 -0.94 1.62
CA GLY A 44 7.64 -0.20 0.52
C GLY A 44 8.67 0.40 -0.42
N GLN A 45 8.20 1.20 -1.38
CA GLN A 45 9.07 1.86 -2.37
C GLN A 45 8.87 3.38 -2.44
N ASN A 46 8.14 3.97 -1.47
CA ASN A 46 7.74 5.40 -1.50
C ASN A 46 7.00 5.80 -2.79
N LEU A 47 6.20 4.91 -3.36
CA LEU A 47 5.48 5.18 -4.62
C LEU A 47 4.10 5.81 -4.43
N ALA A 48 3.64 5.92 -3.18
CA ALA A 48 2.37 6.54 -2.79
C ALA A 48 2.48 7.13 -1.37
N PRO A 49 1.50 7.95 -0.92
CA PRO A 49 1.45 8.42 0.46
C PRO A 49 1.48 7.28 1.47
N ARG A 50 2.05 7.56 2.64
CA ARG A 50 2.18 6.57 3.71
C ARG A 50 0.91 6.51 4.56
N PRO A 51 0.48 5.31 5.00
CA PRO A 51 -0.45 5.19 6.12
C PRO A 51 0.17 5.83 7.37
N MET A 52 -0.62 6.56 8.14
CA MET A 52 -0.24 7.13 9.44
C MET A 52 -0.67 6.22 10.58
#